data_AF-A0A7D9JX95-F1
#
_entry.id   AF-A0A7D9JX95-F1
#
_cell.length_a   1.000
_cell.length_b   1.000
_cell.length_c   1.000
_cell.angle_alpha   90.00
_cell.angle_beta   90.00
_cell.angle_gamma   90.00
#
_symmetry.space_group_name_H-M   'P 1'
#
loop_
_entity.id
_entity.type
_entity.pdbx_description
1 polymer ?
#
loop_
_entity_poly.entity_id
_entity_poly.type
_entity_poly.pdbx_seq_one_letter_code
_entity_poly.pdbx_strand_id
1 'polypeptide(L)'
;MTAYIKKEIKARQKAYTTGNMTKYRQLADKIITLIKKAKAEFYSSKVKSKRKHDAVKWHRTISQLAGFEGDNLDNNLISDSTSDTVEILQNIFTKTMVKTALKQLNSKKATGSDGIPAWVLKRYCEELAPIVHDIICASIKECEYPTAYKHALVIPVPKVNPSRDIENDFRQISILPQMAKVLEKLQLKLNLPSSRINDNQHAFTSKRSTVSALTNISQNWFNVTDNTHSAKNGVHALFIDFRKAFDLVDHGILLRKLAEMNVTKAFWLWTRSFLEDRRQQVKLAGTLSSVKPCPAGVPQGSVMSPALFNIHINDIENSIPDGLSINICKYADDCTQDEVVSQGSSSHMQEALEAVQEWSNRNKMTINSKKTKDMWICFNTAIPAPEPLVIGNE
;
A
#
# COMPACT_ATOMS: atom_id res chain seq x y z
N MET A 1 12.03 -2.64 38.23
CA MET A 1 13.45 -2.22 38.33
C MET A 1 13.96 -2.62 39.70
N THR A 2 14.97 -3.49 39.78
CA THR A 2 15.44 -4.11 41.04
C THR A 2 16.09 -3.08 41.98
N ALA A 3 16.01 -3.33 43.30
CA ALA A 3 16.60 -2.45 44.33
C ALA A 3 18.11 -2.22 44.13
N TYR A 4 18.80 -3.22 43.58
CA TYR A 4 20.22 -3.16 43.24
C TYR A 4 20.55 -2.11 42.17
N ILE A 5 19.76 -2.04 41.07
CA ILE A 5 19.98 -1.04 40.00
C ILE A 5 19.77 0.39 40.54
N LYS A 6 18.78 0.58 41.43
CA LYS A 6 18.55 1.89 42.08
C LYS A 6 19.73 2.32 42.95
N LYS A 7 20.39 1.38 43.64
CA LYS A 7 21.60 1.65 44.45
C LYS A 7 22.77 2.11 43.57
N GLU A 8 23.00 1.45 42.45
CA GLU A 8 24.07 1.81 41.51
C GLU A 8 23.81 3.18 40.85
N ILE A 9 22.55 3.51 40.53
CA ILE A 9 22.18 4.85 40.02
C ILE A 9 22.50 5.95 41.03
N LYS A 10 22.18 5.75 42.31
CA LYS A 10 22.54 6.69 43.38
C LYS A 10 24.07 6.83 43.53
N ALA A 11 24.81 5.73 43.42
CA ALA A 11 26.27 5.75 43.47
C ALA A 11 26.88 6.53 42.29
N ARG A 12 26.31 6.40 41.08
CA ARG A 12 26.72 7.18 39.90
C ARG A 12 26.45 8.67 40.09
N GLN A 13 25.29 9.03 40.61
CA GLN A 13 24.93 10.42 40.91
C GLN A 13 25.88 11.03 41.94
N LYS A 14 26.25 10.27 42.99
CA LYS A 14 27.25 10.70 43.98
C LYS A 14 28.64 10.91 43.35
N ALA A 15 29.08 10.01 42.46
CA ALA A 15 30.36 10.13 41.75
C ALA A 15 30.41 11.36 40.83
N TYR A 16 29.27 11.73 40.22
CA TYR A 16 29.13 12.95 39.43
C TYR A 16 29.25 14.21 40.31
N THR A 17 28.53 14.24 41.44
CA THR A 17 28.56 15.40 42.35
C THR A 17 29.91 15.60 43.04
N THR A 18 30.72 14.53 43.17
CA THR A 18 32.07 14.62 43.76
C THR A 18 33.18 14.79 42.71
N GLY A 19 32.86 15.05 41.44
CA GLY A 19 33.84 15.29 40.38
C GLY A 19 34.66 14.07 39.94
N ASN A 20 34.34 12.86 40.40
CA ASN A 20 35.10 11.65 40.08
C ASN A 20 34.61 11.04 38.76
N MET A 21 35.10 11.59 37.64
CA MET A 21 34.65 11.24 36.29
C MET A 21 34.99 9.80 35.87
N THR A 22 36.09 9.23 36.37
CA THR A 22 36.46 7.82 36.09
C THR A 22 35.45 6.86 36.71
N LYS A 23 35.11 7.08 37.99
CA LYS A 23 34.10 6.28 38.70
C LYS A 23 32.69 6.49 38.14
N TYR A 24 32.38 7.69 37.68
CA TYR A 24 31.12 7.97 36.99
C TYR A 24 30.96 7.13 35.71
N ARG A 25 31.99 7.08 34.85
CA ARG A 25 31.96 6.31 33.59
C ARG A 25 31.83 4.81 33.87
N GLN A 26 32.62 4.27 34.79
CA GLN A 26 32.53 2.85 35.20
C GLN A 26 31.12 2.48 35.71
N LEU A 27 30.51 3.33 36.54
CA LEU A 27 29.18 3.09 37.05
C LEU A 27 28.10 3.24 35.96
N ALA A 28 28.29 4.14 34.99
CA ALA A 28 27.38 4.30 33.85
C ALA A 28 27.33 3.03 32.99
N ASP A 29 28.49 2.48 32.61
CA ASP A 29 28.58 1.25 31.80
C ASP A 29 28.02 0.03 32.54
N LYS A 30 28.31 -0.05 33.85
CA LYS A 30 27.75 -1.08 34.74
C LYS A 30 26.24 -1.02 34.82
N ILE A 31 25.64 0.17 34.97
CA ILE A 31 24.19 0.36 35.00
C ILE A 31 23.54 -0.03 33.67
N ILE A 32 24.14 0.36 32.53
CA ILE A 32 23.63 -0.01 31.20
C ILE A 32 23.56 -1.53 31.05
N THR A 33 24.62 -2.23 31.48
CA THR A 33 24.71 -3.69 31.42
C THR A 33 23.65 -4.35 32.32
N LEU A 34 23.48 -3.86 33.55
CA LEU A 34 22.48 -4.37 34.49
C LEU A 34 21.05 -4.18 33.99
N ILE A 35 20.74 -3.03 33.37
CA ILE A 35 19.42 -2.75 32.79
C ILE A 35 19.14 -3.68 31.60
N LYS A 36 20.13 -3.91 30.72
CA LYS A 36 20.01 -4.85 29.59
C LYS A 36 19.68 -6.27 30.09
N LYS A 37 20.41 -6.75 31.10
CA LYS A 37 20.19 -8.08 31.70
C LYS A 37 18.79 -8.21 32.33
N ALA A 38 18.38 -7.22 33.12
CA ALA A 38 17.06 -7.23 33.77
C ALA A 38 15.90 -7.19 32.76
N LYS A 39 16.05 -6.47 31.62
CA LYS A 39 15.07 -6.50 30.54
C LYS A 39 14.99 -7.88 29.88
N ALA A 40 16.13 -8.50 29.58
CA ALA A 40 16.17 -9.84 28.97
C ALA A 40 15.49 -10.91 29.85
N GLU A 41 15.75 -10.89 31.16
CA GLU A 41 15.12 -11.79 32.13
C GLU A 41 13.60 -11.55 32.22
N PHE A 42 13.17 -10.29 32.28
CA PHE A 42 11.75 -9.93 32.31
C PHE A 42 11.00 -10.43 31.07
N TYR A 43 11.51 -10.16 29.87
CA TYR A 43 10.86 -10.60 28.63
C TYR A 43 10.88 -12.13 28.50
N SER A 44 11.98 -12.80 28.85
CA SER A 44 12.07 -14.26 28.86
C SER A 44 11.03 -14.90 29.80
N SER A 45 10.83 -14.32 30.99
CA SER A 45 9.82 -14.80 31.95
C SER A 45 8.37 -14.63 31.45
N LYS A 46 8.06 -13.52 30.79
CA LYS A 46 6.74 -13.25 30.19
C LYS A 46 6.45 -14.19 29.01
N VAL A 47 7.45 -14.47 28.17
CA VAL A 47 7.32 -15.35 27.00
C VAL A 47 7.17 -16.83 27.40
N LYS A 48 7.84 -17.28 28.48
CA LYS A 48 7.69 -18.67 28.98
C LYS A 48 6.24 -19.01 29.36
N SER A 49 5.47 -18.06 29.89
CA SER A 49 4.06 -18.27 30.25
C SER A 49 3.10 -18.39 29.05
N LYS A 50 3.52 -17.90 27.86
CA LYS A 50 2.68 -17.87 26.65
C LYS A 50 3.00 -18.95 25.62
N ARG A 51 4.09 -19.71 25.80
CA ARG A 51 4.49 -20.80 24.87
C ARG A 51 3.61 -22.05 24.91
N LYS A 52 2.65 -22.14 25.85
CA LYS A 52 1.77 -23.32 26.02
C LYS A 52 0.41 -23.20 25.32
N HIS A 53 0.15 -22.15 24.54
CA HIS A 53 -1.11 -22.05 23.81
C HIS A 53 -0.94 -22.51 22.37
N ASP A 54 -1.58 -23.64 22.07
CA ASP A 54 -1.79 -24.13 20.73
C ASP A 54 -2.83 -23.22 20.06
N ALA A 55 -2.33 -22.24 19.29
CA ALA A 55 -3.15 -21.24 18.61
C ALA A 55 -4.18 -21.88 17.67
N VAL A 56 -3.88 -23.05 17.11
CA VAL A 56 -4.77 -23.82 16.24
C VAL A 56 -5.93 -24.38 17.04
N LYS A 57 -5.66 -24.95 18.22
CA LYS A 57 -6.71 -25.45 19.12
C LYS A 57 -7.60 -24.32 19.64
N TRP A 58 -7.02 -23.16 19.99
CA TRP A 58 -7.80 -21.99 20.42
C TRP A 58 -8.71 -21.47 19.30
N HIS A 59 -8.18 -21.29 18.08
CA HIS A 59 -8.96 -20.82 16.94
C HIS A 59 -10.11 -21.76 16.58
N ARG A 60 -9.88 -23.08 16.57
CA ARG A 60 -10.92 -24.09 16.31
C ARG A 60 -12.07 -24.02 17.33
N THR A 61 -11.72 -23.79 18.60
CA THR A 61 -12.69 -23.70 19.70
C THR A 61 -13.52 -22.41 19.60
N ILE A 62 -12.88 -21.28 19.26
CA ILE A 62 -13.57 -19.99 19.12
C ILE A 62 -14.46 -19.96 17.88
N SER A 63 -14.03 -20.53 16.75
CA SER A 63 -14.84 -20.59 15.53
C SER A 63 -16.10 -21.45 15.71
N GLN A 64 -16.00 -22.56 16.46
CA GLN A 64 -17.17 -23.39 16.83
C GLN A 64 -18.12 -22.67 17.79
N LEU A 65 -17.60 -21.92 18.77
CA LEU A 65 -18.42 -21.17 19.73
C LEU A 65 -19.11 -19.96 19.09
N ALA A 66 -18.56 -19.42 18.00
CA ALA A 66 -19.08 -18.25 17.30
C ALA A 66 -20.04 -18.57 16.14
N GLY A 67 -20.35 -19.86 15.90
CA GLY A 67 -21.34 -20.27 14.89
C GLY A 67 -20.88 -20.09 13.43
N PHE A 68 -19.57 -19.99 13.17
CA PHE A 68 -19.03 -19.98 11.82
C PHE A 68 -18.95 -21.42 11.28
N GLU A 69 -20.06 -21.96 10.78
CA GLU A 69 -20.03 -23.04 9.79
C GLU A 69 -19.71 -22.41 8.43
N GLY A 70 -18.65 -22.91 7.79
CA GLY A 70 -17.93 -22.20 6.73
C GLY A 70 -18.55 -22.29 5.34
N ASP A 71 -18.47 -21.17 4.60
CA ASP A 71 -18.12 -21.23 3.18
C ASP A 71 -16.59 -21.30 3.09
N ASN A 72 -16.10 -22.45 2.61
CA ASN A 72 -14.69 -22.73 2.41
C ASN A 72 -14.06 -21.75 1.42
N LEU A 73 -13.42 -20.69 1.92
CA LEU A 73 -12.22 -20.15 1.27
C LEU A 73 -11.09 -21.13 1.60
N ASP A 74 -10.84 -22.07 0.70
CA ASP A 74 -9.81 -23.09 0.82
C ASP A 74 -8.45 -22.46 1.14
N ASN A 75 -7.98 -22.67 2.36
CA ASN A 75 -6.61 -22.37 2.80
C ASN A 75 -5.53 -23.22 2.09
N ASN A 76 -5.94 -24.06 1.13
CA ASN A 76 -5.10 -24.97 0.33
C ASN A 76 -4.55 -24.35 -0.97
N LEU A 77 -4.87 -23.09 -1.29
CA LEU A 77 -4.41 -22.43 -2.52
C LEU A 77 -2.91 -22.04 -2.52
N ILE A 78 -2.18 -22.22 -1.41
CA ILE A 78 -0.77 -21.83 -1.31
C ILE A 78 0.01 -22.95 -0.61
N SER A 79 1.01 -23.51 -1.31
CA SER A 79 1.88 -24.57 -0.80
C SER A 79 2.51 -24.19 0.55
N ASP A 80 2.38 -25.08 1.54
CA ASP A 80 2.94 -24.92 2.89
C ASP A 80 4.48 -25.01 2.86
N SER A 81 5.16 -23.88 2.66
CA SER A 81 6.60 -23.72 2.94
C SER A 81 6.84 -22.72 4.07
N THR A 82 5.92 -22.66 5.04
CA THR A 82 5.89 -21.68 6.14
C THR A 82 7.05 -21.80 7.14
N SER A 83 7.76 -22.94 7.18
CA SER A 83 8.87 -23.13 8.13
C SER A 83 10.17 -22.50 7.62
N ASP A 84 10.50 -22.64 6.34
CA ASP A 84 11.78 -22.16 5.78
C ASP A 84 11.79 -20.65 5.52
N THR A 85 10.61 -20.02 5.34
CA THR A 85 10.50 -18.58 5.09
C THR A 85 10.80 -17.73 6.32
N VAL A 86 10.48 -18.20 7.54
CA VAL A 86 10.63 -17.41 8.77
C VAL A 86 12.09 -17.26 9.19
N GLU A 87 12.90 -18.29 8.96
CA GLU A 87 14.34 -18.28 9.27
C GLU A 87 15.13 -17.43 8.25
N ILE A 88 14.71 -17.46 6.99
CA ILE A 88 15.23 -16.57 5.94
C ILE A 88 14.89 -15.10 6.22
N LEU A 89 13.68 -14.78 6.70
CA LEU A 89 13.23 -13.42 6.99
C LEU A 89 13.96 -12.76 8.17
N GLN A 90 14.35 -13.53 9.19
CA GLN A 90 15.14 -13.01 10.33
C GLN A 90 16.55 -12.57 9.94
N ASN A 91 17.15 -13.21 8.93
CA ASN A 91 18.46 -12.82 8.39
C ASN A 91 18.37 -11.63 7.42
N ILE A 92 17.18 -11.34 6.89
CA ILE A 92 16.98 -10.25 5.93
C ILE A 92 16.82 -8.87 6.60
N PHE A 93 16.13 -8.78 7.75
CA PHE A 93 15.96 -7.50 8.45
C PHE A 93 17.08 -7.20 9.42
N THR A 94 18.11 -6.51 8.96
CA THR A 94 19.12 -5.98 9.88
C THR A 94 18.61 -4.73 10.59
N LYS A 95 19.05 -4.54 11.85
CA LYS A 95 18.88 -3.26 12.58
C LYS A 95 19.39 -2.06 11.76
N THR A 96 20.39 -2.28 10.92
CA THR A 96 20.94 -1.29 9.98
C THR A 96 19.94 -0.88 8.90
N MET A 97 19.15 -1.80 8.36
CA MET A 97 18.08 -1.47 7.40
C MET A 97 16.99 -0.62 8.05
N VAL A 98 16.56 -0.99 9.26
CA VAL A 98 15.57 -0.22 10.02
C VAL A 98 16.09 1.18 10.33
N LYS A 99 17.34 1.29 10.80
CA LYS A 99 18.02 2.56 11.04
C LYS A 99 18.09 3.43 9.78
N THR A 100 18.43 2.84 8.64
CA THR A 100 18.45 3.54 7.34
C THR A 100 17.06 4.05 6.97
N ALA A 101 16.02 3.22 7.14
CA ALA A 101 14.65 3.61 6.87
C ALA A 101 14.18 4.76 7.78
N LEU A 102 14.54 4.74 9.07
CA LEU A 102 14.26 5.82 10.03
C LEU A 102 14.99 7.11 9.64
N LYS A 103 16.25 7.05 9.20
CA LYS A 103 17.02 8.22 8.72
C LYS A 103 16.41 8.84 7.45
N GLN A 104 15.78 8.03 6.61
CA GLN A 104 15.13 8.48 5.38
C GLN A 104 13.75 9.11 5.59
N LEU A 105 13.20 9.07 6.82
CA LEU A 105 11.93 9.72 7.11
C LEU A 105 12.01 11.23 6.81
N ASN A 106 10.92 11.77 6.27
CA ASN A 106 10.78 13.20 6.05
C ASN A 106 10.23 13.85 7.33
N SER A 107 11.10 14.60 8.00
CA SER A 107 10.81 15.29 9.27
C SER A 107 9.65 16.29 9.20
N LYS A 108 9.30 16.78 8.00
CA LYS A 108 8.19 17.74 7.79
C LYS A 108 6.83 17.06 7.62
N LYS A 109 6.77 15.73 7.54
CA LYS A 109 5.50 15.01 7.38
C LYS A 109 4.68 15.10 8.67
N ALA A 110 3.36 15.18 8.51
CA ALA A 110 2.42 15.29 9.60
C ALA A 110 2.47 14.08 10.55
N THR A 111 2.21 14.35 11.83
CA THR A 111 2.15 13.35 12.89
C THR A 111 0.88 12.51 12.78
N GLY A 112 1.01 11.19 12.95
CA GLY A 112 -0.12 10.27 12.91
C GLY A 112 -0.97 10.29 14.17
N SER A 113 -1.89 9.35 14.26
CA SER A 113 -2.77 9.13 15.43
C SER A 113 -2.03 8.77 16.72
N ASP A 114 -0.78 8.31 16.60
CA ASP A 114 0.11 7.95 17.72
C ASP A 114 0.78 9.16 18.39
N GLY A 115 0.68 10.35 17.81
CA GLY A 115 1.31 11.56 18.35
C GLY A 115 2.84 11.60 18.20
N ILE A 116 3.45 10.65 17.47
CA ILE A 116 4.91 10.56 17.32
C ILE A 116 5.34 11.23 16.00
N PRO A 117 6.01 12.39 16.04
CA PRO A 117 6.43 13.08 14.83
C PRO A 117 7.63 12.39 14.18
N ALA A 118 7.72 12.47 12.85
CA ALA A 118 8.78 11.83 12.06
C ALA A 118 10.19 12.29 12.46
N TRP A 119 10.35 13.55 12.90
CA TRP A 119 11.64 14.10 13.29
C TRP A 119 12.22 13.42 14.54
N VAL A 120 11.38 12.98 15.49
CA VAL A 120 11.82 12.25 16.69
C VAL A 120 12.42 10.91 16.29
N LEU A 121 11.68 10.16 15.46
CA LEU A 121 12.13 8.86 14.94
C LEU A 121 13.45 8.97 14.17
N LYS A 122 13.60 10.05 13.39
CA LYS A 122 14.82 10.34 12.64
C LYS A 122 15.99 10.75 13.54
N ARG A 123 15.76 11.61 14.53
CA ARG A 123 16.80 12.15 15.41
C ARG A 123 17.38 11.09 16.35
N TYR A 124 16.53 10.20 16.86
CA TYR A 124 16.89 9.14 17.81
C TYR A 124 16.92 7.75 17.14
N CYS A 125 17.24 7.70 15.85
CA CYS A 125 17.18 6.46 15.09
C CYS A 125 18.18 5.40 15.60
N GLU A 126 19.29 5.81 16.22
CA GLU A 126 20.31 4.89 16.75
C GLU A 126 19.75 4.08 17.92
N GLU A 127 19.02 4.75 18.83
CA GLU A 127 18.42 4.17 20.01
C GLU A 127 17.11 3.44 19.71
N LEU A 128 16.34 3.95 18.74
CA LEU A 128 15.03 3.41 18.39
C LEU A 128 15.10 2.23 17.42
N ALA A 129 16.12 2.17 16.54
CA ALA A 129 16.21 1.12 15.53
C ALA A 129 16.12 -0.32 16.09
N PRO A 130 16.77 -0.69 17.21
CA PRO A 130 16.62 -2.03 17.78
C PRO A 130 15.19 -2.34 18.21
N ILE A 131 14.49 -1.36 18.79
CA ILE A 131 13.11 -1.54 19.28
C ILE A 131 12.15 -1.66 18.10
N VAL A 132 12.30 -0.76 17.11
CA VAL A 132 11.48 -0.78 15.89
C VAL A 132 11.71 -2.06 15.10
N HIS A 133 12.96 -2.55 15.03
CA HIS A 133 13.30 -3.84 14.47
C HIS A 133 12.52 -4.98 15.12
N ASP A 134 12.50 -5.05 16.45
CA ASP A 134 11.83 -6.13 17.17
C ASP A 134 10.30 -6.11 16.93
N ILE A 135 9.69 -4.91 16.84
CA ILE A 135 8.27 -4.74 16.49
C ILE A 135 7.99 -5.24 15.07
N ILE A 136 8.85 -4.88 14.11
CA ILE A 136 8.71 -5.30 12.71
C ILE A 136 8.85 -6.82 12.62
N CYS A 137 9.89 -7.39 13.21
CA CYS A 137 10.10 -8.84 13.20
C CYS A 137 8.94 -9.61 13.84
N ALA A 138 8.37 -9.10 14.94
CA ALA A 138 7.17 -9.67 15.55
C ALA A 138 5.98 -9.63 14.58
N SER A 139 5.68 -8.46 14.00
CA SER A 139 4.60 -8.30 13.01
C SER A 139 4.72 -9.26 11.83
N ILE A 140 5.93 -9.43 11.29
CA ILE A 140 6.16 -10.33 10.15
C ILE A 140 6.00 -11.79 10.57
N LYS A 141 6.60 -12.17 11.70
CA LYS A 141 6.56 -13.55 12.22
C LYS A 141 5.14 -13.98 12.57
N GLU A 142 4.35 -13.08 13.14
CA GLU A 142 2.96 -13.32 13.50
C GLU A 142 2.01 -13.15 12.30
N CYS A 143 2.53 -12.66 11.16
CA CYS A 143 1.74 -12.33 9.97
C CYS A 143 0.60 -11.35 10.27
N GLU A 144 0.83 -10.42 11.21
CA GLU A 144 -0.16 -9.47 11.69
C GLU A 144 0.34 -8.03 11.53
N TYR A 145 -0.52 -7.16 10.99
CA TYR A 145 -0.27 -5.74 10.95
C TYR A 145 -0.64 -5.11 12.29
N PRO A 146 0.27 -4.35 12.95
CA PRO A 146 0.03 -3.84 14.30
C PRO A 146 -1.25 -3.00 14.39
N THR A 147 -2.13 -3.31 15.33
CA THR A 147 -3.42 -2.62 15.51
C THR A 147 -3.25 -1.12 15.72
N ALA A 148 -2.17 -0.70 16.40
CA ALA A 148 -1.84 0.71 16.59
C ALA A 148 -1.64 1.48 15.28
N TYR A 149 -1.30 0.79 14.19
CA TYR A 149 -1.08 1.39 12.87
C TYR A 149 -2.34 1.40 11.99
N LYS A 150 -3.41 0.73 12.42
CA LYS A 150 -4.69 0.64 11.69
C LYS A 150 -5.60 1.85 11.86
N HIS A 151 -5.20 2.82 12.69
CA HIS A 151 -5.96 4.05 12.93
C HIS A 151 -5.38 5.23 12.12
N ALA A 152 -6.14 5.71 11.12
CA ALA A 152 -5.76 6.84 10.28
C ALA A 152 -6.44 8.15 10.71
N LEU A 153 -5.69 9.25 10.70
CA LEU A 153 -6.27 10.60 10.75
C LEU A 153 -6.52 11.09 9.33
N VAL A 154 -7.77 11.35 8.97
CA VAL A 154 -8.15 11.80 7.63
C VAL A 154 -8.18 13.33 7.58
N ILE A 155 -7.41 13.89 6.65
CA ILE A 155 -7.44 15.33 6.33
C ILE A 155 -8.12 15.52 4.97
N PRO A 156 -9.24 16.26 4.91
CA PRO A 156 -9.84 16.63 3.64
C PRO A 156 -8.99 17.71 2.97
N VAL A 157 -8.59 17.46 1.72
CA VAL A 157 -7.81 18.39 0.89
C VAL A 157 -8.65 18.79 -0.33
N PRO A 158 -8.91 20.10 -0.54
CA PRO A 158 -9.57 20.59 -1.74
C PRO A 158 -8.90 20.14 -3.04
N LYS A 159 -9.68 19.62 -3.99
CA LYS A 159 -9.27 19.34 -5.38
C LYS A 159 -9.47 20.57 -6.28
N VAL A 160 -10.51 21.34 -6.00
CA VAL A 160 -10.90 22.54 -6.77
C VAL A 160 -11.07 23.74 -5.83
N ASN A 161 -10.86 24.94 -6.35
CA ASN A 161 -11.03 26.19 -5.61
C ASN A 161 -11.91 27.17 -6.41
N PRO A 162 -13.08 27.62 -5.89
CA PRO A 162 -13.67 27.27 -4.60
C PRO A 162 -14.28 25.86 -4.59
N SER A 163 -14.13 25.12 -3.49
CA SER A 163 -14.82 23.84 -3.28
C SER A 163 -16.26 24.09 -2.87
N ARG A 164 -17.22 23.40 -3.51
CA ARG A 164 -18.66 23.55 -3.25
C ARG A 164 -19.32 22.23 -2.85
N ASP A 165 -18.81 21.11 -3.36
CA ASP A 165 -19.33 19.77 -3.11
C ASP A 165 -18.40 18.98 -2.18
N ILE A 166 -18.88 18.65 -0.98
CA ILE A 166 -18.12 17.89 0.03
C ILE A 166 -17.71 16.50 -0.48
N GLU A 167 -18.53 15.86 -1.30
CA GLU A 167 -18.31 14.48 -1.76
C GLU A 167 -17.30 14.40 -2.92
N ASN A 168 -17.36 15.37 -3.83
CA ASN A 168 -16.59 15.31 -5.08
C ASN A 168 -15.34 16.20 -5.05
N ASP A 169 -15.41 17.35 -4.38
CA ASP A 169 -14.36 18.37 -4.44
C ASP A 169 -13.24 18.16 -3.44
N PHE A 170 -13.33 17.15 -2.56
CA PHE A 170 -12.29 16.87 -1.57
C PHE A 170 -11.62 15.52 -1.84
N ARG A 171 -10.31 15.47 -1.57
CA ARG A 171 -9.52 14.25 -1.46
C ARG A 171 -9.27 13.95 0.01
N GLN A 172 -9.51 12.72 0.41
CA GLN A 172 -9.27 12.27 1.78
C GLN A 172 -7.82 11.79 1.91
N ILE A 173 -6.96 12.50 2.63
CA ILE A 173 -5.58 12.07 2.88
C ILE A 173 -5.49 11.38 4.23
N SER A 174 -5.15 10.10 4.23
CA SER A 174 -4.94 9.28 5.42
C SER A 174 -3.54 9.50 5.99
N ILE A 175 -3.46 10.18 7.13
CA ILE A 175 -2.22 10.32 7.90
C ILE A 175 -2.09 9.12 8.85
N LEU A 176 -1.16 8.23 8.52
CA LEU A 176 -0.80 7.08 9.33
C LEU A 176 0.39 7.35 10.25
N PRO A 177 0.52 6.58 11.36
CA PRO A 177 1.73 6.54 12.18
C PRO A 177 3.00 6.41 11.35
N GLN A 178 4.06 7.12 11.72
CA GLN A 178 5.29 7.15 10.93
C GLN A 178 6.02 5.80 10.96
N MET A 179 5.88 5.05 12.05
CA MET A 179 6.40 3.69 12.16
C MET A 179 5.70 2.71 11.20
N ALA A 180 4.40 2.92 10.92
CA ALA A 180 3.66 2.13 9.94
C ALA A 180 4.30 2.20 8.56
N LYS A 181 4.72 3.40 8.14
CA LYS A 181 5.38 3.62 6.85
C LYS A 181 6.73 2.90 6.74
N VAL A 182 7.47 2.80 7.84
CA VAL A 182 8.73 2.05 7.88
C VAL A 182 8.44 0.57 7.67
N LEU A 183 7.50 0.01 8.43
CA LEU A 183 7.10 -1.39 8.31
C LEU A 183 6.60 -1.72 6.89
N GLU A 184 5.70 -0.92 6.33
CA GLU A 184 5.14 -1.11 4.99
C GLU A 184 6.20 -1.04 3.90
N LYS A 185 7.10 -0.03 3.95
CA LYS A 185 8.21 0.10 2.98
C LYS A 185 9.10 -1.14 2.97
N LEU A 186 9.38 -1.66 4.15
CA LEU A 186 10.22 -2.83 4.33
C LEU A 186 9.52 -4.10 3.84
N GLN A 187 8.23 -4.26 4.14
CA GLN A 187 7.41 -5.37 3.63
C GLN A 187 7.33 -5.41 2.10
N LEU A 188 7.08 -4.26 1.45
CA LEU A 188 7.07 -4.15 -0.01
C LEU A 188 8.39 -4.59 -0.63
N LYS A 189 9.51 -4.11 -0.07
CA LYS A 189 10.84 -4.43 -0.58
C LYS A 189 11.14 -5.94 -0.56
N LEU A 190 10.52 -6.69 0.36
CA LEU A 190 10.75 -8.12 0.47
C LEU A 190 9.82 -8.96 -0.38
N ASN A 191 8.54 -8.63 -0.40
CA ASN A 191 7.52 -9.54 -0.90
C ASN A 191 6.91 -9.14 -2.24
N LEU A 192 7.13 -7.90 -2.70
CA LEU A 192 6.56 -7.38 -3.94
C LEU A 192 7.63 -6.75 -4.85
N PRO A 193 8.41 -7.58 -5.58
CA PRO A 193 9.28 -7.07 -6.62
C PRO A 193 8.47 -6.46 -7.76
N SER A 194 8.99 -5.40 -8.38
CA SER A 194 8.29 -4.64 -9.44
C SER A 194 8.01 -5.45 -10.71
N SER A 195 8.66 -6.60 -10.91
CA SER A 195 8.50 -7.45 -12.09
C SER A 195 7.16 -8.18 -12.19
N ARG A 196 6.29 -8.06 -11.17
CA ARG A 196 4.97 -8.70 -11.16
C ARG A 196 3.84 -7.76 -11.60
N ILE A 197 4.15 -6.51 -11.93
CA ILE A 197 3.20 -5.51 -12.43
C ILE A 197 3.42 -5.34 -13.93
N ASN A 198 2.32 -5.20 -14.68
CA ASN A 198 2.36 -5.02 -16.12
C ASN A 198 3.19 -3.78 -16.52
N ASP A 199 3.96 -3.92 -17.61
CA ASP A 199 4.75 -2.86 -18.21
C ASP A 199 3.94 -1.70 -18.80
N ASN A 200 2.62 -1.75 -18.77
CA ASN A 200 1.77 -0.63 -19.14
C ASN A 200 1.32 0.22 -17.94
N GLN A 201 1.71 -0.15 -16.71
CA GLN A 201 1.48 0.65 -15.51
C GLN A 201 2.68 1.55 -15.19
N HIS A 202 2.50 2.87 -15.37
CA HIS A 202 3.54 3.87 -15.17
C HIS A 202 3.57 4.45 -13.75
N ALA A 203 2.43 4.54 -13.05
CA ALA A 203 2.44 5.09 -11.71
C ALA A 203 2.94 4.08 -10.69
N PHE A 204 3.64 4.58 -9.67
CA PHE A 204 4.20 3.79 -8.57
C PHE A 204 5.16 2.66 -9.00
N THR A 205 5.55 2.63 -10.27
CA THR A 205 6.52 1.69 -10.82
C THR A 205 7.89 2.37 -10.90
N SER A 206 8.93 1.62 -10.52
CA SER A 206 10.31 2.14 -10.54
C SER A 206 10.71 2.61 -11.95
N LYS A 207 11.40 3.75 -12.03
CA LYS A 207 11.89 4.36 -13.28
C LYS A 207 10.81 4.77 -14.30
N ARG A 208 9.54 4.87 -13.89
CA ARG A 208 8.45 5.40 -14.71
C ARG A 208 7.90 6.70 -14.12
N SER A 209 7.32 7.53 -14.97
CA SER A 209 6.79 8.85 -14.61
C SER A 209 5.62 9.21 -15.52
N THR A 210 4.96 10.33 -15.22
CA THR A 210 3.95 10.91 -16.12
C THR A 210 4.54 11.22 -17.50
N VAL A 211 5.80 11.68 -17.54
CA VAL A 211 6.52 11.94 -18.78
C VAL A 211 6.72 10.66 -19.57
N SER A 212 7.11 9.55 -18.93
CA SER A 212 7.30 8.30 -19.67
C SER A 212 5.98 7.73 -20.22
N ALA A 213 4.86 7.91 -19.50
CA ALA A 213 3.53 7.54 -20.00
C ALA A 213 3.15 8.39 -21.22
N LEU A 214 3.25 9.71 -21.08
CA LEU A 214 2.92 10.65 -22.15
C LEU A 214 3.80 10.45 -23.39
N THR A 215 5.12 10.27 -23.22
CA THR A 215 6.03 10.02 -24.34
C THR A 215 5.71 8.71 -25.05
N ASN A 216 5.35 7.65 -24.33
CA ASN A 216 4.95 6.38 -24.94
C ASN A 216 3.70 6.55 -25.81
N ILE A 217 2.62 7.10 -25.23
CA ILE A 217 1.35 7.32 -25.91
C ILE A 217 1.53 8.25 -27.12
N SER A 218 2.12 9.43 -26.90
CA SER A 218 2.27 10.44 -27.96
C SER A 218 3.15 9.96 -29.11
N GLN A 219 4.28 9.30 -28.83
CA GLN A 219 5.15 8.77 -29.88
C GLN A 219 4.42 7.73 -30.74
N ASN A 220 3.63 6.85 -30.12
CA ASN A 220 2.81 5.87 -30.85
C ASN A 220 1.82 6.59 -31.77
N TRP A 221 1.09 7.57 -31.23
CA TRP A 221 0.08 8.32 -31.98
C TRP A 221 0.69 9.10 -33.14
N PHE A 222 1.84 9.76 -32.94
CA PHE A 222 2.56 10.45 -34.01
C PHE A 222 3.01 9.47 -35.11
N ASN A 223 3.63 8.35 -34.74
CA ASN A 223 4.10 7.37 -35.72
C ASN A 223 2.95 6.82 -36.58
N VAL A 224 1.78 6.60 -35.98
CA VAL A 224 0.59 6.08 -36.69
C VAL A 224 0.00 7.12 -37.63
N THR A 225 -0.09 8.37 -37.19
CA THR A 225 -0.81 9.42 -37.92
C THR A 225 0.06 10.15 -38.95
N ASP A 226 1.38 10.14 -38.81
CA ASP A 226 2.35 10.78 -39.73
C ASP A 226 2.87 9.84 -40.83
N ASN A 227 2.42 8.58 -40.86
CA ASN A 227 2.79 7.60 -41.89
C ASN A 227 2.16 7.94 -43.26
N THR A 228 2.77 8.89 -43.97
CA THR A 228 2.33 9.43 -45.26
C THR A 228 2.39 8.46 -46.44
N HIS A 229 3.02 7.29 -46.29
CA HIS A 229 3.40 6.44 -47.43
C HIS A 229 2.66 5.09 -47.55
N SER A 230 1.81 4.65 -46.62
CA SER A 230 1.27 3.27 -46.72
C SER A 230 -0.17 3.04 -46.22
N ALA A 231 -0.65 3.75 -45.20
CA ALA A 231 -2.05 3.62 -44.75
C ALA A 231 -2.54 4.92 -44.11
N LYS A 232 -3.73 5.39 -44.52
CA LYS A 232 -4.39 6.53 -43.88
C LYS A 232 -5.00 6.04 -42.57
N ASN A 233 -4.37 6.39 -41.46
CA ASN A 233 -4.77 5.96 -40.13
C ASN A 233 -5.16 7.15 -39.25
N GLY A 234 -6.10 6.94 -38.34
CA GLY A 234 -6.31 7.80 -37.19
C GLY A 234 -6.21 7.00 -35.90
N VAL A 235 -6.21 7.70 -34.78
CA VAL A 235 -6.19 7.11 -33.45
C VAL A 235 -7.48 7.46 -32.74
N HIS A 236 -8.20 6.44 -32.30
CA HIS A 236 -9.32 6.58 -31.36
C HIS A 236 -8.77 6.35 -29.96
N ALA A 237 -8.87 7.35 -29.09
CA ALA A 237 -8.38 7.29 -27.72
C ALA A 237 -9.54 7.48 -26.73
N LEU A 238 -9.56 6.67 -25.67
CA LEU A 238 -10.51 6.74 -24.58
C LEU A 238 -9.79 6.92 -23.24
N PHE A 239 -10.07 8.02 -22.56
CA PHE A 239 -9.54 8.32 -21.24
C PHE A 239 -10.57 7.93 -20.17
N ILE A 240 -10.33 6.82 -19.48
CA ILE A 240 -11.22 6.26 -18.46
C ILE A 240 -10.81 6.79 -17.07
N ASP A 241 -11.77 7.36 -16.34
CA ASP A 241 -11.64 7.78 -14.93
C ASP A 241 -12.51 6.88 -14.05
N PHE A 242 -11.99 6.46 -12.89
CA PHE A 242 -12.73 5.65 -11.91
C PHE A 242 -13.18 6.50 -10.71
N ARG A 243 -14.44 6.34 -10.30
CA ARG A 243 -14.97 7.01 -9.11
C ARG A 243 -14.33 6.45 -7.84
N LYS A 244 -13.69 7.34 -7.07
CA LYS A 244 -13.11 7.03 -5.74
C LYS A 244 -12.28 5.73 -5.74
N ALA A 245 -11.44 5.54 -6.77
CA ALA A 245 -10.79 4.28 -7.08
C ALA A 245 -10.07 3.62 -5.90
N PHE A 246 -9.31 4.40 -5.11
CA PHE A 246 -8.61 3.90 -3.92
C PHE A 246 -9.55 3.57 -2.76
N ASP A 247 -10.66 4.29 -2.62
CA ASP A 247 -11.56 4.18 -1.46
C ASP A 247 -12.56 3.02 -1.61
N LEU A 248 -12.79 2.55 -2.84
CA LEU A 248 -13.76 1.49 -3.15
C LEU A 248 -13.14 0.12 -3.41
N VAL A 249 -11.81 -0.03 -3.29
CA VAL A 249 -11.13 -1.32 -3.48
C VAL A 249 -11.71 -2.38 -2.54
N ASP A 250 -12.27 -3.44 -3.09
CA ASP A 250 -12.77 -4.58 -2.31
C ASP A 250 -11.60 -5.43 -1.80
N HIS A 251 -11.56 -5.66 -0.49
CA HIS A 251 -10.47 -6.39 0.15
C HIS A 251 -10.42 -7.86 -0.26
N GLY A 252 -11.56 -8.51 -0.46
CA GLY A 252 -11.63 -9.92 -0.86
C GLY A 252 -11.11 -10.14 -2.28
N ILE A 253 -11.50 -9.26 -3.21
CA ILE A 253 -11.01 -9.28 -4.60
C ILE A 253 -9.50 -9.00 -4.63
N LEU A 254 -9.04 -7.96 -3.92
CA LEU A 254 -7.61 -7.64 -3.84
C LEU A 254 -6.78 -8.81 -3.29
N LEU A 255 -7.25 -9.46 -2.22
CA LEU A 255 -6.54 -10.61 -1.63
C LEU A 255 -6.52 -11.82 -2.56
N ARG A 256 -7.57 -12.05 -3.36
CA ARG A 256 -7.59 -13.11 -4.37
C ARG A 256 -6.56 -12.86 -5.47
N LYS A 257 -6.54 -11.66 -6.04
CA LYS A 257 -5.53 -11.26 -7.04
C LYS A 257 -4.12 -11.36 -6.48
N LEU A 258 -3.93 -10.99 -5.22
CA LEU A 258 -2.64 -11.14 -4.55
C LEU A 258 -2.20 -12.61 -4.45
N ALA A 259 -3.13 -13.54 -4.20
CA ALA A 259 -2.82 -14.97 -4.15
C ALA A 259 -2.44 -15.50 -5.55
N GLU A 260 -3.14 -15.08 -6.61
CA GLU A 260 -2.85 -15.44 -8.01
C GLU A 260 -1.45 -15.01 -8.46
N MET A 261 -0.88 -13.97 -7.84
CA MET A 261 0.49 -13.54 -8.10
C MET A 261 1.56 -14.45 -7.49
N ASN A 262 1.21 -15.58 -6.86
CA ASN A 262 2.14 -16.50 -6.19
C ASN A 262 3.00 -15.79 -5.12
N VAL A 263 2.37 -15.04 -4.23
CA VAL A 263 3.04 -14.50 -3.03
C VAL A 263 3.13 -15.55 -1.92
N THR A 264 4.00 -15.31 -0.93
CA THR A 264 4.07 -16.21 0.23
C THR A 264 2.78 -16.12 1.06
N LYS A 265 2.36 -17.24 1.66
CA LYS A 265 1.22 -17.31 2.59
C LYS A 265 1.35 -16.32 3.74
N ALA A 266 2.57 -16.16 4.27
CA ALA A 266 2.87 -15.20 5.33
C ALA A 266 2.59 -13.75 4.90
N PHE A 267 3.03 -13.36 3.69
CA PHE A 267 2.76 -12.02 3.18
C PHE A 267 1.27 -11.80 2.87
N TRP A 268 0.60 -12.83 2.36
CA TRP A 268 -0.84 -12.79 2.12
C TRP A 268 -1.62 -12.54 3.41
N LEU A 269 -1.34 -13.32 4.48
CA LEU A 269 -1.97 -13.16 5.80
C LEU A 269 -1.66 -11.79 6.41
N TRP A 270 -0.42 -11.33 6.28
CA TRP A 270 -0.03 -10.01 6.74
C TRP A 270 -0.77 -8.90 6.00
N THR A 271 -0.96 -9.04 4.68
CA THR A 271 -1.70 -8.07 3.86
C THR A 271 -3.18 -8.07 4.19
N ARG A 272 -3.78 -9.25 4.43
CA ARG A 272 -5.13 -9.36 4.96
C ARG A 272 -5.28 -8.61 6.28
N SER A 273 -4.36 -8.84 7.22
CA SER A 273 -4.33 -8.12 8.49
C SER A 273 -4.14 -6.61 8.30
N PHE A 274 -3.37 -6.17 7.31
CA PHE A 274 -3.21 -4.74 6.99
C PHE A 274 -4.52 -4.07 6.55
N LEU A 275 -5.38 -4.79 5.81
CA LEU A 275 -6.65 -4.31 5.26
C LEU A 275 -7.81 -4.37 6.27
N GLU A 276 -7.86 -5.41 7.11
CA GLU A 276 -8.95 -5.63 8.07
C GLU A 276 -8.86 -4.72 9.31
N ASP A 277 -10.02 -4.47 9.95
CA ASP A 277 -10.19 -3.70 11.20
C ASP A 277 -9.60 -2.28 11.18
N ARG A 278 -9.58 -1.66 10.00
CA ARG A 278 -9.11 -0.29 9.86
C ARG A 278 -10.14 0.70 10.39
N ARG A 279 -9.61 1.76 11.00
CA ARG A 279 -10.41 2.84 11.57
C ARG A 279 -9.89 4.18 11.08
N GLN A 280 -10.80 5.12 10.90
CA GLN A 280 -10.47 6.47 10.49
C GLN A 280 -11.19 7.51 11.33
N GLN A 281 -10.57 8.67 11.45
CA GLN A 281 -11.11 9.83 12.15
C GLN A 281 -10.77 11.09 11.35
N VAL A 282 -11.79 11.84 10.93
CA VAL A 282 -11.60 13.10 10.20
C VAL A 282 -11.11 14.17 11.18
N LYS A 283 -10.05 14.90 10.80
CA LYS A 283 -9.52 16.05 11.51
C LYS A 283 -9.69 17.31 10.66
N LEU A 284 -10.44 18.28 11.17
CA LEU A 284 -10.71 19.55 10.51
C LEU A 284 -10.52 20.70 11.50
N ALA A 285 -9.72 21.70 11.14
CA ALA A 285 -9.46 22.89 11.96
C ALA A 285 -9.12 22.58 13.43
N GLY A 286 -8.35 21.53 13.68
CA GLY A 286 -7.96 21.09 15.03
C GLY A 286 -8.99 20.23 15.77
N THR A 287 -10.20 20.10 15.24
CA THR A 287 -11.26 19.26 15.81
C THR A 287 -11.24 17.87 15.20
N LEU A 288 -11.59 16.86 16.00
CA LEU A 288 -11.69 15.46 15.60
C LEU A 288 -13.15 15.00 15.61
N SER A 289 -13.53 14.26 14.56
CA SER A 289 -14.83 13.57 14.49
C SER A 289 -14.86 12.30 15.34
N SER A 290 -16.00 11.59 15.36
CA SER A 290 -16.05 10.22 15.91
C SER A 290 -15.22 9.25 15.05
N VAL A 291 -14.61 8.25 15.68
CA VAL A 291 -13.92 7.17 14.96
C VAL A 291 -14.93 6.31 14.20
N LYS A 292 -14.64 6.00 12.92
CA LYS A 292 -15.47 5.14 12.06
C LYS A 292 -14.64 3.98 11.48
N PRO A 293 -15.25 2.80 11.27
CA PRO A 293 -14.59 1.71 10.56
C PRO A 293 -14.44 2.04 9.06
N CYS A 294 -13.43 1.44 8.42
CA CYS A 294 -13.17 1.54 6.98
C CYS A 294 -13.27 0.12 6.36
N PRO A 295 -14.46 -0.30 5.89
CA PRO A 295 -14.69 -1.67 5.44
C PRO A 295 -14.15 -1.98 4.04
N ALA A 296 -13.78 -0.95 3.28
CA ALA A 296 -13.25 -1.07 1.93
C ALA A 296 -12.15 -0.03 1.69
N GLY A 297 -11.46 -0.18 0.56
CA GLY A 297 -10.43 0.73 0.11
C GLY A 297 -9.06 0.47 0.70
N VAL A 298 -8.07 1.15 0.11
CA VAL A 298 -6.69 1.18 0.58
C VAL A 298 -6.32 2.61 0.99
N PRO A 299 -5.70 2.84 2.17
CA PRO A 299 -5.50 4.19 2.69
C PRO A 299 -4.65 5.11 1.80
N GLN A 300 -5.23 6.23 1.33
CA GLN A 300 -4.53 7.26 0.57
C GLN A 300 -3.48 8.02 1.42
N GLY A 301 -2.29 7.43 1.57
CA GLY A 301 -1.20 7.94 2.42
C GLY A 301 -0.37 6.84 3.08
N SER A 302 -0.79 5.58 2.95
CA SER A 302 0.02 4.39 3.19
C SER A 302 1.05 4.20 2.07
N VAL A 303 2.18 3.59 2.43
CA VAL A 303 3.23 3.21 1.48
C VAL A 303 2.84 1.95 0.71
N MET A 304 2.13 1.03 1.37
CA MET A 304 1.63 -0.21 0.79
C MET A 304 0.50 0.01 -0.22
N SER A 305 -0.36 1.01 0.01
CA SER A 305 -1.61 1.19 -0.73
C SER A 305 -1.45 1.38 -2.24
N PRO A 306 -0.48 2.18 -2.75
CA PRO A 306 -0.26 2.29 -4.18
C PRO A 306 0.14 0.97 -4.86
N ALA A 307 0.96 0.15 -4.20
CA ALA A 307 1.35 -1.15 -4.74
C ALA A 307 0.14 -2.11 -4.79
N LEU A 308 -0.68 -2.13 -3.73
CA LEU A 308 -1.91 -2.93 -3.71
C LEU A 308 -2.92 -2.47 -4.76
N PHE A 309 -3.03 -1.15 -5.00
CA PHE A 309 -3.87 -0.64 -6.07
C PHE A 309 -3.37 -1.08 -7.45
N ASN A 310 -2.06 -1.00 -7.71
CA ASN A 310 -1.48 -1.50 -8.96
C ASN A 310 -1.77 -2.99 -9.18
N ILE A 311 -1.75 -3.81 -8.12
CA ILE A 311 -2.15 -5.22 -8.17
C ILE A 311 -3.63 -5.36 -8.52
N HIS A 312 -4.49 -4.55 -7.89
CA HIS A 312 -5.93 -4.58 -8.12
C HIS A 312 -6.31 -4.29 -9.57
N ILE A 313 -5.64 -3.33 -10.22
CA ILE A 313 -5.93 -2.94 -11.62
C ILE A 313 -5.04 -3.67 -12.65
N ASN A 314 -4.17 -4.59 -12.21
CA ASN A 314 -3.13 -5.14 -13.07
C ASN A 314 -3.68 -5.91 -14.29
N ASP A 315 -4.74 -6.67 -14.06
CA ASP A 315 -5.42 -7.57 -14.99
C ASP A 315 -6.49 -6.90 -15.86
N ILE A 316 -6.68 -5.58 -15.77
CA ILE A 316 -7.63 -4.85 -16.64
C ILE A 316 -7.33 -5.07 -18.13
N GLU A 317 -6.06 -5.21 -18.48
CA GLU A 317 -5.62 -5.50 -19.85
C GLU A 317 -6.08 -6.87 -20.34
N ASN A 318 -6.18 -7.84 -19.43
CA ASN A 318 -6.65 -9.18 -19.75
C ASN A 318 -8.17 -9.23 -19.98
N SER A 319 -8.88 -8.12 -19.79
CA SER A 319 -10.31 -8.03 -20.11
C SER A 319 -10.57 -7.79 -21.58
N ILE A 320 -9.60 -7.24 -22.32
CA ILE A 320 -9.75 -6.97 -23.74
C ILE A 320 -9.79 -8.29 -24.52
N PRO A 321 -10.80 -8.52 -25.39
CA PRO A 321 -10.90 -9.76 -26.13
C PRO A 321 -9.73 -9.95 -27.11
N ASP A 322 -9.31 -11.21 -27.27
CA ASP A 322 -8.26 -11.57 -28.21
C ASP A 322 -8.66 -11.17 -29.64
N GLY A 323 -7.77 -10.45 -30.33
CA GLY A 323 -7.99 -9.96 -31.70
C GLY A 323 -8.30 -8.47 -31.80
N LEU A 324 -8.69 -7.81 -30.70
CA LEU A 324 -8.78 -6.36 -30.66
C LEU A 324 -7.38 -5.74 -30.48
N SER A 325 -6.99 -4.85 -31.40
CA SER A 325 -5.72 -4.13 -31.34
C SER A 325 -5.83 -2.87 -30.47
N ILE A 326 -6.17 -3.06 -29.19
CA ILE A 326 -6.33 -1.98 -28.20
C ILE A 326 -5.13 -1.96 -27.27
N ASN A 327 -4.43 -0.84 -27.25
CA ASN A 327 -3.40 -0.59 -26.25
C ASN A 327 -4.04 0.01 -25.02
N ILE A 328 -3.50 -0.33 -23.85
CA ILE A 328 -3.90 0.28 -22.58
C ILE A 328 -2.65 0.84 -21.93
N CYS A 329 -2.69 2.11 -21.54
CA CYS A 329 -1.68 2.74 -20.70
C CYS A 329 -2.31 3.21 -19.39
N LYS A 330 -1.63 2.97 -18.27
CA LYS A 330 -2.15 3.28 -16.93
C LYS A 330 -1.21 4.20 -16.19
N TYR A 331 -1.78 5.17 -15.49
CA TYR A 331 -1.10 5.95 -14.47
C TYR A 331 -1.96 5.99 -13.21
N ALA A 332 -1.69 5.05 -12.30
CA ALA A 332 -2.49 4.84 -11.10
C ALA A 332 -3.91 4.45 -11.50
N ASP A 333 -4.92 5.24 -11.11
CA ASP A 333 -6.32 5.09 -11.47
C ASP A 333 -6.66 5.64 -12.86
N ASP A 334 -5.84 6.51 -13.45
CA ASP A 334 -6.05 6.98 -14.81
C ASP A 334 -5.71 5.86 -15.80
N CYS A 335 -6.66 5.54 -16.69
CA CYS A 335 -6.50 4.51 -17.71
C CYS A 335 -6.80 5.11 -19.09
N THR A 336 -5.89 4.92 -20.05
CA THR A 336 -6.07 5.34 -21.44
C THR A 336 -6.11 4.10 -22.31
N GLN A 337 -7.16 3.94 -23.11
CA GLN A 337 -7.21 2.97 -24.20
C GLN A 337 -6.94 3.70 -25.51
N ASP A 338 -6.16 3.11 -26.40
CA ASP A 338 -5.96 3.64 -27.75
C ASP A 338 -6.03 2.55 -28.82
N GLU A 339 -6.67 2.89 -29.93
CA GLU A 339 -6.87 2.05 -31.10
C GLU A 339 -6.37 2.77 -32.36
N VAL A 340 -5.67 2.05 -33.22
CA VAL A 340 -5.35 2.52 -34.57
C VAL A 340 -6.47 2.12 -35.52
N VAL A 341 -7.13 3.11 -36.11
CA VAL A 341 -8.24 2.90 -37.04
C VAL A 341 -7.81 3.29 -38.45
N SER A 342 -7.76 2.30 -39.34
CA SER A 342 -7.45 2.50 -40.76
C SER A 342 -8.65 3.05 -41.52
N GLN A 343 -8.39 3.78 -42.60
CA GLN A 343 -9.45 4.27 -43.48
C GLN A 343 -10.34 3.12 -43.99
N GLY A 344 -11.66 3.26 -43.81
CA GLY A 344 -12.65 2.26 -44.21
C GLY A 344 -12.92 1.16 -43.19
N SER A 345 -12.15 1.12 -42.09
CA SER A 345 -12.42 0.26 -40.93
C SER A 345 -13.31 0.96 -39.92
N SER A 346 -14.09 0.17 -39.18
CA SER A 346 -14.81 0.66 -37.99
C SER A 346 -13.91 0.53 -36.76
N SER A 347 -14.15 1.37 -35.74
CA SER A 347 -13.46 1.29 -34.46
C SER A 347 -14.06 0.18 -33.59
N HIS A 348 -13.20 -0.57 -32.90
CA HIS A 348 -13.57 -1.59 -31.91
C HIS A 348 -13.55 -1.04 -30.47
N MET A 349 -13.38 0.27 -30.29
CA MET A 349 -13.27 0.90 -28.98
C MET A 349 -14.53 0.72 -28.11
N GLN A 350 -15.72 0.62 -28.71
CA GLN A 350 -16.96 0.35 -27.97
C GLN A 350 -16.94 -1.05 -27.33
N GLU A 351 -16.52 -2.07 -28.07
CA GLU A 351 -16.38 -3.44 -27.56
C GLU A 351 -15.31 -3.52 -26.46
N ALA A 352 -14.20 -2.78 -26.63
CA ALA A 352 -13.15 -2.67 -25.62
C ALA A 352 -13.63 -1.98 -24.33
N LEU A 353 -14.47 -0.95 -24.46
CA LEU A 353 -15.07 -0.23 -23.34
C LEU A 353 -16.07 -1.11 -22.59
N GLU A 354 -16.91 -1.86 -23.30
CA GLU A 354 -17.86 -2.81 -22.72
C GLU A 354 -17.12 -3.90 -21.92
N ALA A 355 -16.04 -4.45 -22.47
CA ALA A 355 -15.20 -5.42 -21.77
C ALA A 355 -14.58 -4.85 -20.48
N VAL A 356 -14.10 -3.60 -20.51
CA VAL A 356 -13.61 -2.91 -19.31
C VAL A 356 -14.74 -2.60 -18.34
N GLN A 357 -15.94 -2.30 -18.80
CA GLN A 357 -17.10 -2.07 -17.94
C GLN A 357 -17.51 -3.35 -17.21
N GLU A 358 -17.55 -4.49 -17.89
CA GLU A 358 -17.75 -5.79 -17.27
C GLU A 358 -16.65 -6.14 -16.27
N TRP A 359 -15.39 -5.90 -16.64
CA TRP A 359 -14.26 -6.06 -15.71
C TRP A 359 -14.43 -5.16 -14.48
N SER A 360 -14.85 -3.92 -14.66
CA SER A 360 -15.07 -2.96 -13.57
C SER A 360 -16.16 -3.45 -12.63
N ASN A 361 -17.28 -3.94 -13.16
CA ASN A 361 -18.37 -4.51 -12.38
C ASN A 361 -17.91 -5.73 -11.56
N ARG A 362 -17.17 -6.65 -12.18
CA ARG A 362 -16.60 -7.82 -11.49
C ARG A 362 -15.61 -7.43 -10.39
N ASN A 363 -14.91 -6.32 -10.56
CA ASN A 363 -13.93 -5.79 -9.60
C ASN A 363 -14.51 -4.78 -8.60
N LYS A 364 -15.82 -4.54 -8.64
CA LYS A 364 -16.52 -3.53 -7.83
C LYS A 364 -15.93 -2.12 -7.98
N MET A 365 -15.41 -1.81 -9.17
CA MET A 365 -14.99 -0.47 -9.57
C MET A 365 -16.09 0.18 -10.40
N THR A 366 -16.18 1.51 -10.35
CA THR A 366 -17.20 2.28 -11.08
C THR A 366 -16.55 3.30 -11.99
N ILE A 367 -16.79 3.17 -13.30
CA ILE A 367 -16.35 4.15 -14.30
C ILE A 367 -17.12 5.45 -14.09
N ASN A 368 -16.41 6.57 -14.24
CA ASN A 368 -16.96 7.90 -14.10
C ASN A 368 -17.32 8.49 -15.47
N SER A 369 -18.52 8.16 -15.99
CA SER A 369 -19.00 8.60 -17.32
C SER A 369 -18.73 10.08 -17.62
N LYS A 370 -18.97 10.98 -16.65
CA LYS A 370 -18.76 12.43 -16.82
C LYS A 370 -17.31 12.84 -17.05
N LYS A 371 -16.36 12.10 -16.48
CA LYS A 371 -14.92 12.38 -16.58
C LYS A 371 -14.23 11.52 -17.62
N THR A 372 -14.82 10.40 -17.99
CA THR A 372 -14.39 9.63 -19.15
C THR A 372 -14.56 10.48 -20.41
N LYS A 373 -13.55 10.46 -21.29
CA LYS A 373 -13.53 11.25 -22.52
C LYS A 373 -13.04 10.42 -23.69
N ASP A 374 -13.79 10.46 -24.77
CA ASP A 374 -13.39 9.98 -26.08
C ASP A 374 -12.67 11.09 -26.86
N MET A 375 -11.71 10.70 -27.69
CA MET A 375 -10.95 11.63 -28.53
C MET A 375 -10.53 10.96 -29.83
N TRP A 376 -10.84 11.59 -30.94
CA TRP A 376 -10.38 11.20 -32.27
C TRP A 376 -9.20 12.07 -32.70
N ILE A 377 -8.10 11.43 -33.12
CA ILE A 377 -6.86 12.10 -33.52
C ILE A 377 -6.52 11.66 -34.93
N CYS A 378 -6.59 12.59 -35.88
CA CYS A 378 -6.21 12.33 -37.26
C CYS A 378 -5.70 13.61 -37.93
N PHE A 379 -4.58 13.52 -38.65
CA PHE A 379 -4.06 14.62 -39.47
C PHE A 379 -4.58 14.60 -40.91
N ASN A 380 -5.35 13.58 -41.28
CA ASN A 380 -5.96 13.45 -42.59
C ASN A 380 -7.47 13.67 -42.51
N THR A 381 -7.95 14.80 -43.05
CA THR A 381 -9.37 15.18 -43.02
C THR A 381 -10.29 14.25 -43.82
N ALA A 382 -9.73 13.32 -44.60
CA ALA A 382 -10.51 12.33 -45.35
C ALA A 382 -10.95 11.11 -44.51
N ILE A 383 -10.46 10.96 -43.27
CA ILE A 383 -10.88 9.89 -42.37
C ILE A 383 -11.96 10.44 -41.43
N PRO A 384 -13.21 9.97 -41.53
CA PRO A 384 -14.26 10.40 -40.62
C PRO A 384 -13.94 9.97 -39.19
N ALA A 385 -14.42 10.75 -38.21
CA ALA A 385 -14.38 10.32 -36.83
C ALA A 385 -15.27 9.07 -36.63
N PRO A 386 -14.87 8.13 -35.75
CA PRO A 386 -15.74 7.04 -35.31
C PRO A 386 -17.03 7.56 -34.67
N GLU A 387 -18.02 6.67 -34.58
CA GLU A 387 -19.24 6.95 -33.82
C GLU A 387 -18.92 7.21 -32.34
N PRO A 388 -19.65 8.14 -31.67
CA PRO A 388 -19.47 8.39 -30.25
C PRO A 388 -19.69 7.13 -29.41
N LEU A 389 -18.87 6.98 -28.37
CA LEU A 389 -18.95 5.86 -27.45
C LEU A 389 -20.08 6.06 -26.43
N VAL A 390 -20.69 4.96 -25.99
CA VAL A 390 -21.81 4.95 -25.04
C VAL A 390 -21.42 4.18 -23.78
N ILE A 391 -21.73 4.72 -22.61
CA ILE A 391 -21.50 4.06 -21.31
C ILE A 391 -22.84 3.80 -20.64
N GLY A 392 -23.36 2.59 -20.79
CA GLY A 392 -24.69 2.22 -20.30
C GLY A 392 -25.80 2.90 -21.11
N ASN A 393 -26.59 3.75 -20.46
CA ASN A 393 -27.65 4.53 -21.12
C ASN A 393 -27.25 6.01 -21.37
N GLU A 394 -25.99 6.36 -21.09
CA GLU A 394 -25.45 7.72 -21.19
C GLU A 394 -24.46 7.88 -22.35
#